data_AF-A0A975F3F4-F1
#
_entry.id   AF-A0A975F3F4-F1
#
_cell.length_a   1.000
_cell.length_b   1.000
_cell.length_c   1.000
_cell.angle_alpha   90.00
_cell.angle_beta   90.00
_cell.angle_gamma   90.00
#
_symmetry.space_group_name_H-M   'P 1'
#
loop_
_entity.id
_entity.type
_entity.pdbx_description
1 polymer ?
#
loop_
_entity_poly.entity_id
_entity_poly.type
_entity_poly.pdbx_seq_one_letter_code
_entity_poly.pdbx_strand_id
1 'polypeptide(L)' 'MPYSVLEKKINSLNAEQRQSVFDYVNFLVEQNNVGKEKKTIRRTPGGLSGAFYMADDFDETPECFRDYV' A
#
# COMPACT_ATOMS: atom_id res chain seq x y z
N MET A 1 10.71 -29.03 -12.56
CA MET A 1 10.87 -28.83 -14.02
C MET A 1 12.28 -28.34 -14.28
N PRO A 2 13.11 -29.03 -15.07
CA PRO A 2 14.44 -28.54 -15.41
C PRO A 2 14.33 -27.30 -16.32
N TYR A 3 15.04 -26.24 -15.97
CA TYR A 3 15.02 -24.95 -16.66
C TYR A 3 15.35 -25.07 -18.16
N SER A 4 16.27 -25.98 -18.50
CA SER A 4 16.70 -26.27 -19.87
C SER A 4 15.59 -26.77 -20.80
N VAL A 5 14.55 -27.41 -20.27
CA VAL A 5 13.40 -27.87 -21.08
C VAL A 5 12.44 -26.71 -21.35
N LEU A 6 12.36 -25.75 -20.44
CA LEU A 6 11.51 -24.57 -20.58
C LEU A 6 12.08 -23.61 -21.63
N GLU A 7 13.39 -23.35 -21.61
CA GLU A 7 14.06 -22.49 -22.59
C GLU A 7 13.89 -23.01 -24.02
N LYS A 8 14.03 -24.32 -24.24
CA LYS A 8 13.82 -24.92 -25.56
C LYS A 8 12.39 -24.71 -26.07
N LYS A 9 11.39 -24.81 -25.18
CA LYS A 9 9.99 -24.57 -25.52
C LYS A 9 9.72 -23.09 -25.82
N ILE A 10 10.25 -22.19 -24.99
CA ILE A 10 10.15 -20.72 -25.23
C ILE A 10 10.79 -20.34 -26.56
N ASN A 11 11.93 -20.94 -26.89
CA ASN A 11 12.62 -20.69 -28.15
C ASN A 11 11.93 -21.29 -29.39
N SER A 12 10.98 -22.22 -29.20
CA SER A 12 10.13 -22.73 -30.30
C SER A 12 8.89 -21.87 -30.56
N LEU A 13 8.58 -20.90 -29.69
CA LEU A 13 7.40 -20.05 -29.80
C LEU A 13 7.64 -18.83 -30.71
N ASN A 14 6.56 -18.35 -31.32
CA ASN A 14 6.56 -17.12 -32.12
C ASN A 14 6.73 -15.87 -31.24
N ALA A 15 7.14 -14.73 -31.82
CA ALA A 15 7.46 -13.52 -31.06
C ALA A 15 6.29 -13.03 -30.17
N GLU A 16 5.07 -13.02 -30.70
CA GLU A 16 3.85 -12.63 -29.96
C GLU A 16 3.55 -13.56 -28.77
N GLN A 17 3.80 -14.86 -28.97
CA GLN A 17 3.57 -15.87 -27.93
C GLN A 17 4.62 -15.78 -26.82
N ARG A 18 5.87 -15.45 -27.17
CA ARG A 18 6.91 -15.17 -26.17
C ARG A 18 6.57 -13.95 -25.32
N GLN A 19 6.04 -12.91 -25.95
CA GLN A 19 5.57 -11.71 -25.24
C GLN A 19 4.46 -12.07 -24.26
N SER A 20 3.48 -12.87 -24.69
CA SER A 20 2.39 -13.34 -23.81
C SER A 20 2.91 -14.14 -22.61
N VAL A 21 3.93 -14.99 -22.82
CA VAL A 21 4.57 -15.75 -21.73
C VAL A 21 5.30 -14.81 -20.78
N PHE A 22 6.01 -13.80 -21.30
CA PHE A 22 6.70 -12.79 -20.49
C PHE A 22 5.71 -12.01 -19.62
N ASP A 23 4.61 -11.54 -20.19
CA ASP A 23 3.57 -10.80 -19.47
C ASP A 23 2.94 -11.65 -18.36
N TYR A 24 2.69 -12.94 -18.64
CA TYR A 24 2.16 -13.86 -17.63
C TYR A 24 3.15 -14.14 -16.49
N VAL A 25 4.44 -14.29 -16.79
CA VAL A 25 5.47 -14.45 -15.76
C VAL A 25 5.55 -13.20 -14.89
N ASN A 26 5.50 -12.01 -15.48
CA ASN A 26 5.48 -10.75 -14.71
C ASN A 26 4.27 -10.67 -13.79
N PHE A 27 3.08 -11.00 -14.29
CA PHE A 27 1.86 -11.07 -13.47
C PHE A 27 2.03 -12.02 -12.26
N LEU A 28 2.61 -13.20 -12.45
CA LEU A 28 2.86 -14.15 -11.36
C LEU A 28 3.90 -13.64 -10.35
N VAL A 29 4.91 -12.89 -10.80
CA VAL A 29 5.89 -12.24 -9.93
C VAL A 29 5.23 -11.16 -9.09
N GLU A 30 4.39 -10.32 -9.71
CA GLU A 30 3.62 -9.29 -9.02
C GLU A 30 2.68 -9.90 -7.98
N GLN A 31 1.91 -10.94 -8.32
CA GLN A 31 1.04 -11.62 -7.36
C GLN A 31 1.79 -12.19 -6.15
N ASN A 32 2.98 -12.76 -6.37
CA ASN A 32 3.82 -13.26 -5.28
C ASN A 32 4.33 -12.13 -4.36
N ASN A 33 4.50 -10.93 -4.89
CA ASN A 33 4.96 -9.76 -4.13
C ASN A 33 3.80 -9.05 -3.40
N VAL A 34 2.58 -9.05 -3.95
CA VAL A 34 1.37 -8.49 -3.32
C VAL A 34 1.06 -9.15 -1.96
N GLY A 35 1.41 -10.43 -1.79
CA GLY A 35 1.27 -11.14 -0.51
C GLY A 35 2.32 -10.77 0.55
N LYS A 36 3.46 -10.20 0.15
CA LYS A 36 4.60 -9.90 1.05
C LYS A 36 4.60 -8.46 1.57
N GLU A 37 3.93 -7.54 0.89
CA GLU A 37 3.90 -6.12 1.28
C GLU A 37 2.76 -5.71 2.21
N LYS A 38 1.80 -6.59 2.49
CA LYS A 38 0.79 -6.34 3.52
C LYS A 38 1.36 -6.60 4.91
N LYS A 39 2.44 -5.91 5.29
CA LYS A 39 2.66 -5.61 6.71
C LYS A 39 1.43 -4.81 7.13
N THR A 40 0.53 -5.48 7.84
CA THR A 40 -0.62 -4.85 8.46
C THR A 40 -0.06 -3.84 9.44
N ILE A 41 0.09 -2.58 9.02
CA ILE A 41 0.40 -1.47 9.92
C ILE A 41 -0.84 -1.30 10.78
N ARG A 42 -0.93 -2.09 11.84
CA ARG A 42 -1.92 -1.90 12.89
C ARG A 42 -1.50 -0.64 13.61
N ARG A 43 -2.19 0.46 13.32
CA ARG A 43 -2.08 1.68 14.14
C ARG A 43 -2.56 1.30 15.54
N THR A 44 -1.66 1.30 16.51
CA THR A 44 -2.03 1.19 17.92
C THR A 44 -2.75 2.48 18.32
N PRO A 45 -4.01 2.43 18.78
CA PRO A 45 -4.63 3.60 19.39
C PRO A 45 -3.85 3.97 20.67
N GLY A 46 -3.61 5.28 20.89
CA GLY A 46 -2.89 5.76 22.08
C GLY A 46 -1.67 6.67 21.84
N GLY A 47 -1.48 7.23 20.64
CA GLY A 47 -0.35 8.12 20.32
C GLY A 47 -0.42 9.55 20.90
N LEU A 48 -1.52 9.90 21.58
CA LEU A 48 -1.71 11.18 22.28
C LEU A 48 -1.78 10.91 23.79
N SER A 49 -0.73 10.32 24.37
CA SER A 49 -0.56 10.28 25.82
C SER A 49 0.25 11.50 26.27
N GLY A 50 -0.32 12.34 27.15
CA GLY A 50 0.34 13.54 27.65
C GLY A 50 -0.62 14.62 28.11
N ALA A 51 -0.07 15.73 28.61
CA ALA A 51 -0.84 16.93 28.93
C ALA A 51 -1.05 17.77 27.66
N PHE A 52 -2.27 18.22 27.42
CA PHE A 52 -2.57 19.18 26.36
C PHE A 52 -2.21 20.59 26.85
N TYR A 53 -1.37 21.29 26.10
CA TYR A 53 -1.16 22.72 26.32
C TYR A 53 -2.26 23.47 25.56
N MET A 54 -3.22 24.00 26.30
CA MET A 54 -4.29 24.85 25.76
C MET A 54 -3.91 26.32 25.95
N ALA A 55 -4.40 27.18 25.06
CA ALA A 55 -4.27 28.62 25.24
C ALA A 55 -5.15 29.07 26.41
N ASP A 56 -4.75 30.15 27.08
CA ASP A 56 -5.43 30.67 28.27
C ASP A 56 -6.89 31.10 27.99
N ASP A 57 -7.21 31.39 26.73
CA ASP A 57 -8.51 31.84 26.22
C ASP A 57 -9.38 30.71 25.63
N PHE A 58 -8.99 29.44 25.79
CA PHE A 58 -9.71 28.32 25.17
C PHE A 58 -11.19 28.22 25.58
N ASP A 59 -11.50 28.55 26.84
CA ASP A 59 -12.88 28.56 27.36
C ASP A 59 -13.62 29.87 27.03
N GLU A 60 -12.96 30.87 26.46
CA GLU A 60 -13.58 32.13 26.10
C GLU A 60 -14.42 31.97 24.83
N THR A 61 -15.65 32.48 24.89
CA THR A 61 -16.55 32.47 23.72
C THR A 61 -16.00 33.45 22.67
N PRO A 62 -15.71 32.99 21.44
CA PRO A 62 -15.21 33.88 20.40
C PRO A 62 -16.20 35.02 20.11
N GLU A 63 -15.68 36.20 19.78
CA GLU A 63 -16.46 37.43 19.49
C GLU A 63 -17.66 37.16 18.56
N CYS A 64 -17.46 36.33 17.54
CA CYS A 64 -18.46 35.97 16.52
C CYS A 64 -19.66 35.18 17.07
N PHE A 65 -19.56 34.64 18.29
CA PHE A 65 -20.59 33.81 18.92
C PHE A 65 -21.19 34.44 20.17
N ARG A 66 -20.74 35.63 20.59
CA ARG A 66 -21.28 36.31 21.79
C ARG A 66 -22.77 36.60 21.72
N ASP A 67 -23.30 36.83 20.52
CA ASP A 67 -24.73 37.12 20.32
C ASP A 67 -25.64 35.87 20.46
N TYR A 68 -25.04 34.68 20.58
CA TYR A 68 -25.74 33.39 20.60
C TYR A 68 -25.63 32.63 21.94
N VAL A 69 -24.94 33.19 22.93
CA VAL A 69 -24.74 32.64 24.28
C VAL A 69 -25.38 33.57 25.31
#